data_AF-A0A967PQQ1-F1
#
_entry.id   AF-A0A967PQQ1-F1
#
_cell.length_a   1.000
_cell.length_b   1.000
_cell.length_c   1.000
_cell.angle_alpha   90.00
_cell.angle_beta   90.00
_cell.angle_gamma   90.00
#
_symmetry.space_group_name_H-M   'P 1'
#
loop_
_entity.id
_entity.type
_entity.pdbx_description
1 polymer ?
#
loop_
_entity_poly.entity_id
_entity_poly.type
_entity_poly.pdbx_seq_one_letter_code
_entity_poly.pdbx_strand_id
1 'polypeptide(L)' 'EANARLEAEVRALEREVDALRTDPEAIERVARDELGMIREGELVFQFPAD' A
#
# COMPACT_ATOMS: atom_id res chain seq x y z
N GLU A 1 -26.97 -11.28 1.72
CA GLU A 1 -25.57 -11.46 2.16
C GLU A 1 -24.53 -11.04 1.11
N ALA A 2 -24.54 -11.61 -0.10
CA ALA A 2 -23.54 -11.28 -1.13
C ALA A 2 -23.45 -9.77 -1.45
N ASN A 3 -24.58 -9.07 -1.54
CA ASN A 3 -24.59 -7.64 -1.86
C ASN A 3 -23.95 -6.79 -0.74
N ALA A 4 -24.26 -7.09 0.52
CA ALA A 4 -23.67 -6.38 1.67
C ALA A 4 -22.15 -6.60 1.77
N ARG A 5 -21.67 -7.79 1.38
CA ARG A 5 -20.22 -8.08 1.28
C ARG A 5 -19.57 -7.24 0.18
N LEU A 6 -20.15 -7.24 -1.02
CA LEU A 6 -19.63 -6.46 -2.15
C LEU A 6 -19.62 -4.96 -1.83
N GLU A 7 -20.67 -4.44 -1.20
CA GLU A 7 -20.71 -3.04 -0.75
C GLU A 7 -19.63 -2.73 0.31
N ALA A 8 -19.34 -3.67 1.21
CA ALA A 8 -18.27 -3.49 2.19
C ALA A 8 -16.89 -3.47 1.52
N GLU A 9 -16.69 -4.30 0.50
CA GLU A 9 -15.47 -4.39 -0.30
C GLU A 9 -15.28 -3.12 -1.15
N VAL A 10 -16.33 -2.62 -1.81
CA VAL A 10 -16.32 -1.33 -2.50
C VAL A 10 -15.90 -0.21 -1.56
N ARG A 11 -16.53 -0.10 -0.38
CA ARG A 11 -16.17 0.93 0.60
C ARG A 11 -14.73 0.80 1.11
N ALA A 12 -14.18 -0.41 1.17
CA ALA A 12 -12.79 -0.63 1.57
C ALA A 12 -11.83 -0.12 0.48
N LEU A 13 -12.10 -0.48 -0.77
CA LEU A 13 -11.33 -0.04 -1.93
C LEU A 13 -11.38 1.49 -2.11
N GLU A 14 -12.54 2.11 -1.89
CA GLU A 14 -12.67 3.58 -1.95
C GLU A 14 -11.79 4.27 -0.91
N ARG A 15 -11.76 3.77 0.33
CA ARG A 15 -10.88 4.32 1.38
C ARG A 15 -9.40 4.15 1.05
N GLU A 16 -9.04 3.03 0.45
CA GLU A 16 -7.67 2.76 0.01
C GLU A 16 -7.25 3.71 -1.11
N VAL A 17 -8.11 3.92 -2.09
CA VAL A 17 -7.89 4.90 -3.18
C VAL A 17 -7.70 6.30 -2.62
N ASP A 18 -8.54 6.73 -1.67
CA ASP A 18 -8.42 8.05 -1.06
C ASP A 18 -7.12 8.18 -0.27
N ALA A 19 -6.76 7.17 0.55
CA ALA A 19 -5.50 7.15 1.27
C ALA A 19 -4.29 7.27 0.31
N LEU A 20 -4.27 6.50 -0.78
CA LEU A 20 -3.19 6.56 -1.78
C LEU A 20 -3.10 7.92 -2.48
N ARG A 21 -4.18 8.71 -2.54
CA ARG A 21 -4.18 10.04 -3.14
C ARG A 21 -3.79 11.16 -2.18
N THR A 22 -4.16 11.03 -0.91
CA THR A 22 -4.06 12.13 0.06
C THR A 22 -3.03 11.92 1.15
N ASP A 23 -2.55 10.70 1.34
CA ASP A 23 -1.60 10.33 2.39
C ASP A 23 -0.22 9.98 1.80
N PRO A 24 0.78 10.86 1.96
CA PRO A 24 2.15 10.59 1.54
C PRO A 24 2.75 9.33 2.18
N GLU A 25 2.37 8.96 3.41
CA GLU A 25 2.86 7.74 4.07
C GLU A 25 2.30 6.48 3.40
N ALA A 26 1.07 6.54 2.91
CA ALA A 26 0.48 5.46 2.13
C ALA A 26 1.21 5.23 0.80
N ILE A 27 1.57 6.31 0.11
CA ILE A 27 2.35 6.25 -1.12
C ILE A 27 3.76 5.69 -0.85
N GLU A 28 4.42 6.18 0.20
CA GLU A 28 5.76 5.72 0.57
C GLU A 28 5.79 4.22 0.89
N ARG A 29 4.79 3.72 1.61
CA ARG A 29 4.69 2.29 1.93
C ARG A 29 4.64 1.44 0.67
N VAL A 30 3.77 1.76 -0.29
CA VAL A 30 3.69 1.02 -1.57
C VAL A 30 5.00 1.09 -2.34
N ALA A 31 5.62 2.28 -2.39
CA ALA A 31 6.90 2.45 -3.07
C ALA A 31 8.01 1.57 -2.47
N ARG A 32 8.04 1.42 -1.13
CA ARG A 32 9.03 0.59 -0.43
C ARG A 32 8.72 -0.90 -0.53
N ASP A 33 7.49 -1.29 -0.23
CA ASP A 33 7.10 -2.69 -0.03
C ASP A 33 6.90 -3.42 -1.36
N GLU A 34 6.28 -2.78 -2.34
CA GLU A 34 5.93 -3.41 -3.62
C GLU A 34 6.95 -3.10 -4.72
N LEU A 35 7.47 -1.87 -4.74
CA LEU A 35 8.35 -1.39 -5.82
C LEU A 35 9.83 -1.41 -5.44
N GLY A 36 10.18 -1.66 -4.17
CA GLY A 36 11.56 -1.71 -3.69
C GLY A 36 12.30 -0.37 -3.77
N MET A 37 11.58 0.74 -3.82
CA MET A 37 12.16 2.09 -3.91
C MET A 37 12.73 2.53 -2.56
N ILE A 38 13.83 3.26 -2.61
CA ILE A 38 14.44 3.93 -1.45
C ILE A 38 14.83 5.37 -1.76
N ARG A 39 14.95 6.18 -0.70
CA ARG A 39 15.45 7.54 -0.82
C ARG A 39 16.98 7.56 -0.86
N GLU A 40 17.51 8.67 -1.38
CA GLU A 40 18.94 8.95 -1.33
C GLU A 40 19.43 8.96 0.12
N GLY A 41 20.53 8.24 0.40
CA GLY A 41 21.12 8.12 1.73
C GLY A 41 20.55 6.99 2.60
N GLU A 42 19.53 6.26 2.14
CA GLU A 42 19.00 5.08 2.85
C GLU A 42 19.76 3.79 2.49
N LEU A 43 19.74 2.83 3.40
CA LEU A 43 20.33 1.49 3.24
C LEU A 43 19.22 0.43 3.29
N VAL A 44 19.16 -0.44 2.29
CA VAL A 44 18.26 -1.61 2.26
C VAL A 44 19.04 -2.85 2.63
N PHE A 45 18.48 -3.63 3.55
CA PHE A 45 18.98 -4.97 3.85
C PHE A 45 18.11 -5.99 3.12
N GLN A 46 18.70 -6.72 2.17
CA GLN A 46 18.07 -7.88 1.55
C GLN A 46 18.63 -9.15 2.19
N PHE A 47 17.75 -9.99 2.71
CA PHE A 47 18.09 -11.29 3.25
C PHE A 47 17.67 -12.37 2.23
N PRO A 48 18.49 -13.41 2.00
CA PRO A 48 18.07 -14.52 1.17
C PRO A 48 16.81 -15.18 1.75
N ALA A 49 15.87 -15.54 0.87
CA ALA A 49 14.80 -16.46 1.24
C ALA A 49 15.43 -17.86 1.30
N ASP A 50 15.31 -18.52 2.45
CA ASP A 50 15.77 -19.90 2.66
C ASP A 50 15.18 -20.88 1.62
#